data_AF-A0A1H7URB7-F1
#
_entry.id   AF-A0A1H7URB7-F1
#
_cell.length_a   1.000
_cell.length_b   1.000
_cell.length_c   1.000
_cell.angle_alpha   90.00
_cell.angle_beta   90.00
_cell.angle_gamma   90.00
#
_symmetry.space_group_name_H-M   'P 1'
#
loop_
_entity.id
_entity.type
_entity.pdbx_description
1 polymer ?
#
loop_
_entity_poly.entity_id
_entity_poly.type
_entity_poly.pdbx_seq_one_letter_code
_entity_poly.pdbx_strand_id
1 'polypeptide(L)'
;MRQPLFLCVLGLLLGACGTGTARHRPPSVYAQALDSETNACLRFPASCPGAMERAASVQASRQKAAETGASLAAGQRVLDEVLRAQIDGILHQCAQEADYAVNKRLMGGNNPSRQQCAEEVMDAQGNPLKRAILLGREKHQAARDCVQHHLSQLIPGSFSLNSRYRFDLSTGKLKLISPSQEKALLRAGGEELVGTLVPDVVLHTGNPLEVLDVYDFKFPCPGSNSPTWNSYPEHHPYHEYSQWQMYQKAFGGNPARVAPRWGVLRGQK
;
A
#
# COMPACT_ATOMS: atom_id res chain seq x y z
N MET A 1 -21.79 -42.00 68.97
CA MET A 1 -22.95 -41.18 69.38
C MET A 1 -22.96 -39.89 68.57
N ARG A 2 -24.12 -39.55 68.00
CA ARG A 2 -24.53 -38.33 67.27
C ARG A 2 -24.02 -38.11 65.82
N GLN A 3 -24.82 -38.59 64.86
CA GLN A 3 -25.37 -37.77 63.75
C GLN A 3 -26.67 -37.08 64.27
N PRO A 4 -27.39 -36.13 63.59
CA PRO A 4 -27.36 -35.78 62.15
C PRO A 4 -27.57 -34.26 61.84
N LEU A 5 -27.65 -33.93 60.53
CA LEU A 5 -28.77 -33.22 59.84
C LEU A 5 -28.35 -32.09 58.88
N PHE A 6 -28.83 -32.25 57.64
CA PHE A 6 -28.83 -31.34 56.50
C PHE A 6 -29.48 -29.97 56.79
N LEU A 7 -29.04 -28.91 56.09
CA LEU A 7 -29.97 -27.99 55.42
C LEU A 7 -29.29 -27.23 54.26
N CYS A 8 -29.90 -27.34 53.08
CA CYS A 8 -29.67 -26.50 51.90
C CYS A 8 -30.10 -25.05 52.16
N VAL A 9 -29.34 -24.07 51.66
CA VAL A 9 -29.88 -22.75 51.28
C VAL A 9 -29.35 -22.36 49.91
N LEU A 10 -30.30 -22.24 48.98
CA LEU A 10 -30.20 -21.60 47.67
C LEU A 10 -29.80 -20.12 47.84
N GLY A 11 -28.74 -19.67 47.16
CA GLY A 11 -28.38 -18.26 47.01
C GLY A 11 -28.32 -17.89 45.53
N LEU A 12 -29.17 -16.95 45.12
CA LEU A 12 -29.41 -16.54 43.74
C LEU A 12 -28.16 -16.03 43.01
N LEU A 13 -27.97 -16.49 41.77
CA LEU A 13 -27.06 -15.96 40.77
C LEU A 13 -27.66 -14.70 40.12
N LEU A 14 -27.10 -13.53 40.40
CA LEU A 14 -27.24 -12.33 39.57
C LEU A 14 -25.87 -11.64 39.48
N GLY A 15 -25.25 -11.68 38.31
CA GLY A 15 -23.94 -11.11 38.07
C GLY A 15 -23.60 -11.02 36.58
N ALA A 16 -24.20 -10.02 35.93
CA ALA A 16 -23.73 -9.28 34.75
C ALA A 16 -23.22 -10.04 33.51
N CYS A 17 -23.97 -9.90 32.41
CA CYS A 17 -23.46 -10.01 31.05
C CYS A 17 -22.36 -8.96 30.80
N GLY A 18 -21.11 -9.37 30.93
CA GLY A 18 -19.97 -8.66 30.35
C GLY A 18 -19.62 -9.31 29.01
N THR A 19 -20.23 -8.85 27.92
CA THR A 19 -19.73 -9.12 26.57
C THR A 19 -18.41 -8.37 26.40
N GLY A 20 -17.33 -8.99 26.89
CA GLY A 20 -15.98 -8.61 26.52
C GLY A 20 -15.86 -8.74 25.02
N THR A 21 -15.89 -7.61 24.31
CA THR A 21 -15.52 -7.55 22.92
C THR A 21 -14.04 -7.89 22.84
N ALA A 22 -13.75 -9.18 22.62
CA ALA A 22 -12.45 -9.61 22.17
C ALA A 22 -12.14 -8.80 20.92
N ARG A 23 -11.22 -7.84 21.02
CA ARG A 23 -10.59 -7.22 19.87
C ARG A 23 -9.86 -8.35 19.15
N HIS A 24 -10.53 -8.96 18.16
CA HIS A 24 -9.88 -9.86 17.22
C HIS A 24 -8.84 -9.06 16.46
N ARG A 25 -7.59 -9.18 16.92
CA ARG A 25 -6.42 -8.80 16.15
C ARG A 25 -6.37 -9.78 14.97
N PRO A 26 -6.35 -9.31 13.71
CA PRO A 26 -6.22 -10.23 12.60
C PRO A 26 -4.90 -11.00 12.73
N PRO A 27 -4.87 -12.30 12.40
CA PRO A 27 -3.65 -13.11 12.37
C PRO A 27 -2.54 -12.42 11.57
N SER A 28 -1.28 -12.53 12.05
CA SER A 28 -0.09 -11.95 11.40
C SER A 28 0.10 -12.40 9.94
N VAL A 29 -0.54 -13.50 9.54
CA VAL A 29 -0.56 -14.07 8.19
C VAL A 29 -1.13 -13.08 7.16
N TYR A 30 -2.13 -12.26 7.53
CA TYR A 30 -2.75 -11.31 6.59
C TYR A 30 -1.86 -10.12 6.24
N ALA A 31 -0.92 -9.74 7.13
CA ALA A 31 0.02 -8.66 6.87
C ALA A 31 1.05 -9.02 5.77
N GLN A 32 1.28 -10.32 5.53
CA GLN A 32 2.20 -10.85 4.52
C GLN A 32 1.51 -11.21 3.19
N ALA A 33 0.18 -11.10 3.12
CA ALA A 33 -0.63 -11.55 2.00
C ALA A 33 -1.07 -10.41 1.04
N LEU A 34 -0.52 -9.20 1.24
CA LEU A 34 -0.77 -8.05 0.39
C LEU A 34 0.46 -7.77 -0.47
N ASP A 35 0.23 -7.29 -1.68
CA ASP A 35 1.25 -7.19 -2.71
C ASP A 35 2.10 -5.90 -2.64
N SER A 36 1.73 -4.93 -1.78
CA SER A 36 2.54 -3.75 -1.44
C SER A 36 2.47 -3.44 0.07
N GLU A 37 3.62 -3.13 0.68
CA GLU A 37 3.76 -2.83 2.12
C GLU A 37 2.98 -1.57 2.55
N THR A 38 2.79 -0.61 1.64
CA THR A 38 2.11 0.65 1.93
C THR A 38 0.60 0.48 2.06
N ASN A 39 0.04 -0.53 1.39
CA ASN A 39 -1.38 -0.82 1.48
C ASN A 39 -1.75 -1.52 2.79
N ALA A 40 -0.80 -2.22 3.44
CA ALA A 40 -1.01 -2.73 4.79
C ALA A 40 -1.22 -1.58 5.80
N CYS A 41 -0.57 -0.43 5.63
CA CYS A 41 -0.71 0.71 6.56
C CYS A 41 -2.01 1.50 6.32
N LEU A 42 -2.34 1.84 5.07
CA LEU A 42 -3.60 2.52 4.76
C LEU A 42 -4.86 1.77 5.27
N ARG A 43 -4.78 0.45 5.44
CA ARG A 43 -5.92 -0.45 5.71
C ARG A 43 -6.12 -0.87 7.15
N PHE A 44 -5.08 -0.77 7.98
CA PHE A 44 -5.16 -1.10 9.40
C PHE A 44 -4.67 0.10 10.23
N PRO A 45 -5.57 1.05 10.58
CA PRO A 45 -5.23 2.22 11.40
C PRO A 45 -4.66 1.84 12.76
N ALA A 46 -4.93 0.61 13.21
CA ALA A 46 -4.35 -0.01 14.40
C ALA A 46 -2.85 -0.35 14.27
N SER A 47 -2.20 0.00 13.16
CA SER A 47 -0.79 -0.30 12.84
C SER A 47 -0.04 0.86 12.16
N CYS A 48 -0.60 2.09 12.20
CA CYS A 48 0.04 3.31 11.68
C CYS A 48 0.03 4.50 12.64
N PRO A 49 1.18 5.11 12.97
CA PRO A 49 1.25 6.31 13.79
C PRO A 49 0.32 7.47 13.35
N GLY A 50 -0.46 8.05 14.26
CA GLY A 50 -1.02 9.42 14.08
C GLY A 50 -2.22 9.58 13.13
N ALA A 51 -2.97 8.53 12.78
CA ALA A 51 -4.10 8.59 11.83
C ALA A 51 -5.40 9.28 12.34
N MET A 52 -5.30 10.20 13.31
CA MET A 52 -6.45 10.95 13.85
C MET A 52 -6.32 12.46 13.67
N GLU A 53 -5.72 12.96 12.58
CA GLU A 53 -5.81 14.39 12.27
C GLU A 53 -5.49 14.71 10.81
N ARG A 54 -6.27 14.19 9.85
CA ARG A 54 -6.30 14.73 8.46
C ARG A 54 -7.47 14.24 7.60
N ALA A 55 -8.56 13.82 8.21
CA ALA A 55 -9.81 13.53 7.50
C ALA A 55 -10.75 14.74 7.51
N ALA A 56 -10.28 15.90 7.03
CA ALA A 56 -11.11 17.07 6.80
C ALA A 56 -10.41 18.04 5.84
N SER A 57 -10.49 17.76 4.54
CA SER A 57 -10.50 18.75 3.43
C SER A 57 -10.13 18.13 2.07
N VAL A 58 -10.95 17.22 1.54
CA VAL A 58 -10.97 16.97 0.09
C VAL A 58 -12.42 16.85 -0.38
N GLN A 59 -13.21 17.87 -0.08
CA GLN A 59 -14.50 18.12 -0.75
C GLN A 59 -14.64 19.63 -0.91
N ALA A 60 -13.97 20.20 -1.92
CA ALA A 60 -14.40 21.39 -2.65
C ALA A 60 -13.26 21.90 -3.56
N SER A 61 -13.13 21.31 -4.75
CA SER A 61 -12.47 21.98 -5.89
C SER A 61 -12.83 21.26 -7.20
N ARG A 62 -14.13 21.27 -7.53
CA ARG A 62 -14.56 21.25 -8.94
C ARG A 62 -14.58 22.69 -9.43
N GLN A 63 -13.44 23.20 -9.87
CA GLN A 63 -13.41 24.38 -10.73
C GLN A 63 -12.41 24.15 -11.85
N LYS A 64 -12.87 24.48 -13.06
CA LYS A 64 -12.17 24.33 -14.34
C LYS A 64 -10.75 24.88 -14.26
N ALA A 65 -9.75 24.01 -14.39
CA ALA A 65 -8.42 24.42 -14.84
C ALA A 65 -8.44 24.42 -16.37
N ALA A 66 -8.12 25.57 -16.95
CA ALA A 66 -7.95 25.76 -18.38
C ALA A 66 -6.79 24.90 -18.91
N GLU A 67 -6.94 24.49 -20.17
CA GLU A 67 -6.12 23.53 -20.89
C GLU A 67 -4.65 23.93 -20.97
N THR A 68 -3.79 23.18 -20.28
CA THR A 68 -2.38 22.97 -20.65
C THR A 68 -1.89 21.57 -20.26
N GLY A 69 -2.81 20.65 -19.96
CA GLY A 69 -2.51 19.25 -19.69
C GLY A 69 -2.58 18.43 -20.96
N ALA A 70 -1.56 17.61 -21.21
CA ALA A 70 -1.63 16.58 -22.23
C ALA A 70 -2.70 15.56 -21.81
N SER A 71 -3.93 15.71 -22.30
CA SER A 71 -4.93 14.66 -22.17
C SER A 71 -4.48 13.53 -23.08
N LEU A 72 -4.17 12.37 -22.50
CA LEU A 72 -3.95 11.13 -23.26
C LEU A 72 -5.30 10.80 -23.93
N ALA A 73 -5.46 11.27 -25.16
CA ALA A 73 -6.71 11.16 -25.89
C ALA A 73 -7.13 9.69 -25.96
N ALA A 74 -8.40 9.41 -25.65
CA ALA A 74 -9.00 8.07 -25.59
C ALA A 74 -8.95 7.26 -26.91
N GLY A 75 -8.25 7.75 -27.95
CA GLY A 75 -8.04 7.10 -29.23
C GLY A 75 -6.66 6.48 -29.45
N GLN A 76 -5.63 6.85 -28.67
CA GLN A 76 -4.29 6.25 -28.77
C GLN A 76 -3.91 5.60 -27.44
N ARG A 77 -3.89 4.25 -27.42
CA ARG A 77 -3.43 3.44 -26.28
C ARG A 77 -1.90 3.41 -26.15
N VAL A 78 -1.25 4.54 -26.40
CA VAL A 78 0.21 4.65 -26.41
C VAL A 78 0.60 5.86 -25.58
N LEU A 79 1.42 5.61 -24.56
CA LEU A 79 2.07 6.67 -23.80
C LEU A 79 3.28 7.17 -24.61
N ASP A 80 3.19 8.41 -25.08
CA ASP A 80 4.26 9.13 -25.76
C ASP A 80 5.58 9.08 -24.95
N GLU A 81 6.71 8.93 -25.64
CA GLU A 81 8.02 8.74 -25.00
C GLU A 81 8.49 9.98 -24.23
N VAL A 82 8.20 11.18 -24.72
CA VAL A 82 8.55 12.45 -24.04
C VAL A 82 7.72 12.58 -22.77
N LEU A 83 6.42 12.32 -22.85
CA LEU A 83 5.54 12.32 -21.67
C LEU A 83 5.96 11.24 -20.67
N ARG A 84 6.33 10.04 -21.13
CA ARG A 84 6.85 8.97 -20.26
C ARG A 84 8.11 9.41 -19.52
N ALA A 85 9.07 10.00 -20.24
CA ALA A 85 10.30 10.50 -19.62
C ALA A 85 10.03 11.60 -18.59
N GLN A 86 9.07 12.49 -18.86
CA GLN A 86 8.63 13.51 -17.90
C GLN A 86 8.00 12.89 -16.64
N ILE A 87 7.13 11.89 -16.80
CA ILE A 87 6.53 11.16 -15.68
C ILE A 87 7.61 10.41 -14.90
N ASP A 88 8.51 9.70 -15.56
CA ASP A 88 9.63 8.98 -14.93
C ASP A 88 10.48 9.94 -14.07
N GLY A 89 10.75 11.15 -14.58
CA GLY A 89 11.43 12.21 -13.85
C GLY A 89 10.67 12.67 -12.60
N ILE A 90 9.35 12.90 -12.72
CA ILE A 90 8.48 13.27 -11.59
C ILE A 90 8.47 12.17 -10.52
N LEU A 91 8.29 10.91 -10.93
CA LEU A 91 8.25 9.79 -10.01
C LEU A 91 9.59 9.66 -9.27
N HIS A 92 10.71 9.76 -9.98
CA HIS A 92 12.04 9.71 -9.36
C HIS A 92 12.26 10.86 -8.38
N GLN A 93 11.90 12.10 -8.75
CA GLN A 93 11.97 13.25 -7.87
C GLN A 93 11.14 13.04 -6.60
N CYS A 94 9.90 12.57 -6.72
CA CYS A 94 9.05 12.26 -5.57
C CYS A 94 9.65 11.18 -4.66
N ALA A 95 10.33 10.17 -5.22
CA ALA A 95 11.06 9.20 -4.41
C ALA A 95 12.24 9.84 -3.65
N GLN A 96 13.01 10.72 -4.30
CA GLN A 96 14.13 11.42 -3.67
C GLN A 96 13.68 12.34 -2.53
N GLU A 97 12.64 13.14 -2.77
CA GLU A 97 12.09 14.05 -1.77
C GLU A 97 11.51 13.28 -0.58
N ALA A 98 10.77 12.20 -0.84
CA ALA A 98 10.25 11.34 0.20
C ALA A 98 11.36 10.72 1.06
N ASP A 99 12.40 10.17 0.42
CA ASP A 99 13.54 9.59 1.14
C ASP A 99 14.25 10.62 2.02
N TYR A 100 14.57 11.79 1.46
CA TYR A 100 15.22 12.87 2.19
C TYR A 100 14.36 13.40 3.33
N ALA A 101 13.09 13.76 3.08
CA ALA A 101 12.21 14.35 4.08
C ALA A 101 11.98 13.41 5.27
N VAL A 102 11.76 12.11 4.99
CA VAL A 102 11.54 11.12 6.03
C VAL A 102 12.81 10.82 6.81
N ASN A 103 13.97 10.64 6.15
CA ASN A 103 15.25 10.43 6.84
C ASN A 103 15.63 11.67 7.67
N LYS A 104 15.36 12.89 7.18
CA LYS A 104 15.56 14.12 7.95
C LYS A 104 14.75 14.11 9.24
N ARG A 105 13.47 13.79 9.14
CA ARG A 105 12.55 13.78 10.29
C ARG A 105 12.83 12.66 11.29
N LEU A 106 13.13 11.45 10.82
CA LEU A 106 13.19 10.25 11.67
C LEU A 106 14.60 9.73 11.97
N MET A 107 15.60 10.14 11.20
CA MET A 107 17.00 9.70 11.32
C MET A 107 17.98 10.88 11.50
N GLY A 108 17.48 12.09 11.74
CA GLY A 108 18.30 13.29 11.91
C GLY A 108 19.07 13.70 10.65
N GLY A 109 18.59 13.33 9.46
CA GLY A 109 19.21 13.66 8.17
C GLY A 109 20.20 12.63 7.66
N ASN A 110 20.53 11.61 8.45
CA ASN A 110 21.43 10.54 8.02
C ASN A 110 20.70 9.45 7.25
N ASN A 111 21.39 8.86 6.28
CA ASN A 111 20.95 7.59 5.70
C ASN A 111 21.06 6.49 6.77
N PRO A 112 20.01 5.69 6.99
CA PRO A 112 20.03 4.65 8.00
C PRO A 112 21.07 3.58 7.65
N SER A 113 21.84 3.15 8.64
CA SER A 113 22.74 1.99 8.52
C SER A 113 21.96 0.68 8.53
N ARG A 114 22.63 -0.43 8.15
CA ARG A 114 22.03 -1.77 8.22
C ARG A 114 21.57 -2.14 9.62
N GLN A 115 22.34 -1.79 10.64
CA GLN A 115 21.96 -2.02 12.04
C GLN A 115 20.70 -1.22 12.39
N GLN A 116 20.67 0.07 12.07
CA GLN A 116 19.51 0.92 12.34
C GLN A 116 18.24 0.43 11.62
N CYS A 117 18.37 -0.03 10.38
CA CYS A 117 17.24 -0.61 9.62
C CYS A 117 16.66 -1.87 10.28
N ALA A 118 17.49 -2.66 10.97
CA ALA A 118 17.10 -3.91 11.62
C ALA A 118 16.56 -3.73 13.05
N GLU A 119 16.75 -2.56 13.65
CA GLU A 119 16.23 -2.25 14.98
C GLU A 119 14.71 -2.43 15.06
N GLU A 120 14.24 -2.99 16.17
CA GLU A 120 12.82 -2.97 16.49
C GLU A 120 12.42 -1.61 17.05
N VAL A 121 11.32 -1.09 16.54
CA VAL A 121 10.69 0.17 16.94
C VAL A 121 9.20 -0.08 17.12
N MET A 122 8.54 0.77 17.90
CA MET A 122 7.09 0.74 18.02
C MET A 122 6.45 1.63 16.94
N ASP A 123 5.38 1.17 16.29
CA ASP A 123 4.45 2.09 15.64
C ASP A 123 3.69 2.92 16.70
N ALA A 124 2.87 3.90 16.32
CA ALA A 124 2.13 4.67 17.35
C ALA A 124 0.90 3.96 17.88
N GLN A 125 0.69 2.69 17.54
CA GLN A 125 -0.21 1.80 18.24
C GLN A 125 0.52 0.90 19.23
N GLY A 126 1.84 1.06 19.36
CA GLY A 126 2.65 0.28 20.26
C GLY A 126 2.93 -1.14 19.77
N ASN A 127 2.73 -1.43 18.47
CA ASN A 127 3.14 -2.71 17.91
C ASN A 127 4.63 -2.67 17.54
N PRO A 128 5.40 -3.72 17.84
CA PRO A 128 6.78 -3.80 17.39
C PRO A 128 6.85 -4.07 15.89
N LEU A 129 7.76 -3.36 15.21
CA LEU A 129 8.16 -3.63 13.83
C LEU A 129 9.63 -3.25 13.60
N LYS A 130 10.22 -3.72 12.51
CA LYS A 130 11.55 -3.27 12.09
C LYS A 130 11.51 -1.81 11.65
N ARG A 131 12.52 -1.02 12.01
CA ARG A 131 12.66 0.39 11.57
C ARG A 131 12.60 0.53 10.05
N ALA A 132 13.14 -0.42 9.30
CA ALA A 132 13.05 -0.45 7.84
C ALA A 132 11.59 -0.38 7.34
N ILE A 133 10.67 -1.11 8.00
CA ILE A 133 9.25 -1.13 7.64
C ILE A 133 8.61 0.24 7.94
N LEU A 134 8.94 0.84 9.10
CA LEU A 134 8.45 2.18 9.45
C LEU A 134 8.90 3.22 8.42
N LEU A 135 10.20 3.26 8.12
CA LEU A 135 10.77 4.18 7.15
C LEU A 135 10.19 3.97 5.74
N GLY A 136 10.03 2.72 5.31
CA GLY A 136 9.41 2.38 4.04
C GLY A 136 7.99 2.94 3.94
N ARG A 137 7.14 2.68 4.94
CA ARG A 137 5.75 3.18 4.99
C ARG A 137 5.66 4.69 4.90
N GLU A 138 6.46 5.40 5.70
CA GLU A 138 6.48 6.86 5.72
C GLU A 138 6.95 7.44 4.38
N LYS A 139 7.94 6.81 3.73
CA LYS A 139 8.45 7.25 2.42
C LYS A 139 7.45 6.99 1.30
N HIS A 140 6.79 5.83 1.27
CA HIS A 140 5.74 5.61 0.27
C HIS A 140 4.57 6.58 0.43
N GLN A 141 4.17 6.91 1.67
CA GLN A 141 3.13 7.92 1.89
C GLN A 141 3.57 9.29 1.38
N ALA A 142 4.78 9.74 1.72
CA ALA A 142 5.32 11.02 1.24
C ALA A 142 5.46 11.07 -0.29
N ALA A 143 5.94 9.99 -0.91
CA ALA A 143 6.08 9.91 -2.37
C ALA A 143 4.72 9.95 -3.06
N ARG A 144 3.72 9.24 -2.53
CA ARG A 144 2.35 9.26 -3.03
C ARG A 144 1.73 10.65 -3.02
N ASP A 145 1.92 11.40 -1.94
CA ASP A 145 1.40 12.77 -1.82
C ASP A 145 2.06 13.70 -2.86
N CYS A 146 3.37 13.55 -3.07
CA CYS A 146 4.10 14.26 -4.13
C CYS A 146 3.60 13.89 -5.53
N VAL A 147 3.42 12.59 -5.82
CA VAL A 147 2.93 12.11 -7.13
C VAL A 147 1.51 12.61 -7.39
N GLN A 148 0.63 12.56 -6.39
CA GLN A 148 -0.73 13.09 -6.49
C GLN A 148 -0.71 14.57 -6.87
N HIS A 149 0.16 15.36 -6.25
CA HIS A 149 0.31 16.78 -6.55
C HIS A 149 0.75 17.02 -8.00
N HIS A 150 1.81 16.37 -8.46
CA HIS A 150 2.37 16.62 -9.79
C HIS A 150 1.53 16.01 -10.93
N LEU A 151 1.11 14.75 -10.80
CA LEU A 151 0.38 14.08 -11.88
C LEU A 151 -1.06 14.60 -12.04
N SER A 152 -1.68 15.13 -10.98
CA SER A 152 -2.98 15.80 -11.12
C SER A 152 -2.94 17.07 -11.97
N GLN A 153 -1.77 17.69 -12.11
CA GLN A 153 -1.55 18.84 -12.98
C GLN A 153 -1.14 18.40 -14.39
N LEU A 154 -0.25 17.40 -14.49
CA LEU A 154 0.30 16.95 -15.77
C LEU A 154 -0.69 16.13 -16.61
N ILE A 155 -1.35 15.14 -16.00
CA ILE A 155 -2.22 14.16 -16.66
C ILE A 155 -3.51 13.93 -15.84
N PRO A 156 -4.34 14.97 -15.65
CA PRO A 156 -5.52 14.91 -14.80
C PRO A 156 -6.47 13.76 -15.20
N GLY A 157 -6.76 12.87 -14.25
CA GLY A 157 -7.68 11.74 -14.46
C GLY A 157 -7.10 10.54 -15.21
N SER A 158 -5.85 10.60 -15.65
CA SER A 158 -5.17 9.54 -16.41
C SER A 158 -4.17 8.74 -15.57
N PHE A 159 -4.30 8.77 -14.25
CA PHE A 159 -3.53 7.95 -13.33
C PHE A 159 -4.36 7.55 -12.10
N SER A 160 -3.93 6.47 -11.48
CA SER A 160 -4.48 5.95 -10.24
C SER A 160 -3.37 5.63 -9.26
N LEU A 161 -3.58 5.93 -7.98
CA LEU A 161 -2.62 5.65 -6.91
C LEU A 161 -3.12 4.53 -6.01
N ASN A 162 -2.33 3.47 -5.86
CA ASN A 162 -2.62 2.31 -5.00
C ASN A 162 -4.01 1.70 -5.26
N SER A 163 -4.46 1.75 -6.51
CA SER A 163 -5.67 1.06 -6.92
C SER A 163 -5.48 -0.44 -6.85
N ARG A 164 -6.51 -1.15 -6.40
CA ARG A 164 -6.46 -2.58 -6.24
C ARG A 164 -7.13 -3.29 -7.40
N TYR A 165 -6.49 -4.33 -7.90
CA TYR A 165 -6.93 -5.13 -9.01
C TYR A 165 -6.96 -6.61 -8.64
N ARG A 166 -8.00 -7.29 -9.10
CA ARG A 166 -8.05 -8.75 -9.12
C ARG A 166 -7.70 -9.22 -10.51
N PHE A 167 -6.70 -10.11 -10.60
CA PHE A 167 -6.29 -10.70 -11.85
C PHE A 167 -6.56 -12.20 -11.84
N ASP A 168 -7.34 -12.66 -12.81
CA ASP A 168 -7.62 -14.07 -13.01
C ASP A 168 -6.56 -14.66 -13.96
N LEU A 169 -5.70 -15.51 -13.42
CA LEU A 169 -4.61 -16.16 -14.16
C LEU A 169 -5.12 -17.08 -15.29
N SER A 170 -6.31 -17.67 -15.12
CA SER A 170 -6.85 -18.63 -16.09
C SER A 170 -7.51 -17.93 -17.28
N THR A 171 -8.16 -16.79 -17.05
CA THR A 171 -8.89 -16.06 -18.09
C THR A 171 -8.16 -14.81 -18.59
N GLY A 172 -7.09 -14.39 -17.91
CA GLY A 172 -6.38 -13.14 -18.17
C GLY A 172 -7.21 -11.89 -17.86
N LYS A 173 -8.35 -12.03 -17.16
CA LYS A 173 -9.25 -10.90 -16.88
C LYS A 173 -8.77 -10.09 -15.68
N LEU A 174 -8.60 -8.79 -15.91
CA LEU A 174 -8.33 -7.79 -14.88
C LEU A 174 -9.64 -7.14 -14.43
N LYS A 175 -9.83 -7.03 -13.12
CA LYS A 175 -10.97 -6.32 -12.51
C LYS A 175 -10.47 -5.33 -11.49
N LEU A 176 -11.00 -4.10 -11.54
CA LEU A 176 -10.75 -3.11 -10.51
C LEU A 176 -11.62 -3.43 -9.28
N ILE A 177 -11.01 -3.43 -8.10
CA ILE A 177 -11.72 -3.48 -6.82
C ILE A 177 -11.91 -2.03 -6.37
N SER A 178 -13.17 -1.61 -6.22
CA SER A 178 -13.47 -0.25 -5.79
C SER A 178 -13.09 -0.04 -4.32
N PRO A 179 -12.86 1.21 -3.87
CA PRO A 179 -12.58 1.49 -2.46
C PRO A 179 -13.69 1.02 -1.51
N SER A 180 -14.95 0.99 -1.95
CA SER A 180 -16.08 0.51 -1.14
C SER A 180 -16.11 -1.01 -1.03
N GLN A 181 -15.85 -1.72 -2.14
CA GLN A 181 -15.72 -3.18 -2.15
C GLN A 181 -14.56 -3.62 -1.27
N GLU A 182 -13.41 -2.96 -1.42
CA GLU A 182 -12.24 -3.20 -0.60
C GLU A 182 -12.53 -3.08 0.90
N LYS A 183 -13.16 -1.97 1.32
CA LYS A 183 -13.55 -1.77 2.73
C LYS A 183 -14.50 -2.86 3.21
N ALA A 184 -15.42 -3.32 2.36
CA ALA A 184 -16.32 -4.42 2.70
C ALA A 184 -15.56 -5.74 2.89
N LEU A 185 -14.65 -6.09 1.97
CA LEU A 185 -13.82 -7.30 2.05
C LEU A 185 -12.91 -7.28 3.28
N LEU A 186 -12.34 -6.12 3.64
CA LEU A 186 -11.55 -5.95 4.86
C LEU A 186 -12.39 -6.20 6.12
N ARG A 187 -13.60 -5.62 6.19
CA ARG A 187 -14.52 -5.88 7.32
C ARG A 187 -14.95 -7.34 7.41
N ALA A 188 -14.94 -8.06 6.29
CA ALA A 188 -15.21 -9.48 6.22
C ALA A 188 -13.97 -10.36 6.49
N GLY A 189 -12.84 -9.79 6.94
CA GLY A 189 -11.64 -10.53 7.32
C GLY A 189 -10.50 -10.49 6.30
N GLY A 190 -10.73 -9.98 5.09
CA GLY A 190 -9.67 -9.70 4.11
C GLY A 190 -9.11 -10.90 3.34
N GLU A 191 -9.59 -12.12 3.60
CA GLU A 191 -9.20 -13.34 2.86
C GLU A 191 -9.33 -13.19 1.35
N GLU A 192 -10.44 -12.61 0.89
CA GLU A 192 -10.73 -12.31 -0.52
C GLU A 192 -9.76 -11.30 -1.17
N LEU A 193 -8.96 -10.59 -0.38
CA LEU A 193 -7.97 -9.65 -0.89
C LEU A 193 -6.60 -10.31 -1.10
N VAL A 194 -6.39 -11.52 -0.59
CA VAL A 194 -5.18 -12.29 -0.86
C VAL A 194 -5.11 -12.60 -2.36
N GLY A 195 -3.93 -12.44 -2.97
CA GLY A 195 -3.78 -12.59 -4.42
C GLY A 195 -4.46 -11.49 -5.23
N THR A 196 -4.51 -10.25 -4.72
CA THR A 196 -4.85 -9.07 -5.52
C THR A 196 -3.64 -8.16 -5.63
N LEU A 197 -3.61 -7.31 -6.67
CA LEU A 197 -2.49 -6.46 -7.06
C LEU A 197 -2.79 -4.99 -6.81
N VAL A 198 -1.79 -4.22 -6.43
CA VAL A 198 -1.79 -2.83 -5.98
C VAL A 198 -0.42 -2.21 -6.29
N PRO A 199 -0.21 -1.81 -7.55
CA PRO A 199 0.90 -0.94 -7.87
C PRO A 199 0.75 0.42 -7.16
N ASP A 200 1.86 1.06 -6.84
CA ASP A 200 1.82 2.42 -6.27
C ASP A 200 1.24 3.44 -7.27
N VAL A 201 1.58 3.32 -8.55
CA VAL A 201 1.06 4.19 -9.63
C VAL A 201 0.68 3.36 -10.86
N VAL A 202 -0.52 3.61 -11.38
CA VAL A 202 -0.98 3.07 -12.66
C VAL A 202 -1.32 4.24 -13.58
N LEU A 203 -0.69 4.29 -14.76
CA LEU A 203 -1.05 5.23 -15.82
C LEU A 203 -2.09 4.57 -16.74
N HIS A 204 -3.11 5.32 -17.15
CA HIS A 204 -4.20 4.78 -17.96
C HIS A 204 -4.86 5.84 -18.84
N THR A 205 -5.66 5.41 -19.83
CA THR A 205 -6.34 6.28 -20.82
C THR A 205 -7.50 7.12 -20.25
N GLY A 206 -7.62 7.21 -18.92
CA GLY A 206 -8.83 7.67 -18.21
C GLY A 206 -9.74 6.53 -17.72
N ASN A 207 -9.59 5.32 -18.27
CA ASN A 207 -10.19 4.09 -17.75
C ASN A 207 -9.12 3.26 -17.00
N PRO A 208 -9.22 3.03 -15.67
CA PRO A 208 -8.20 2.30 -14.91
C PRO A 208 -7.92 0.86 -15.34
N LEU A 209 -8.74 0.28 -16.23
CA LEU A 209 -8.53 -1.05 -16.83
C LEU A 209 -7.82 -0.99 -18.19
N GLU A 210 -7.66 0.20 -18.77
CA GLU A 210 -6.89 0.45 -19.99
C GLU A 210 -5.52 1.01 -19.59
N VAL A 211 -4.71 0.12 -19.01
CA VAL A 211 -3.41 0.44 -18.44
C VAL A 211 -2.39 0.73 -19.53
N LEU A 212 -1.60 1.77 -19.33
CA LEU A 212 -0.51 2.20 -20.22
C LEU A 212 0.87 1.90 -19.63
N ASP A 213 1.02 2.08 -18.31
CA ASP A 213 2.26 1.77 -17.61
C ASP A 213 2.00 1.63 -16.09
N VAL A 214 2.92 0.95 -15.40
CA VAL A 214 2.78 0.59 -13.98
C VAL A 214 4.10 0.80 -13.24
N TYR A 215 4.02 1.45 -12.08
CA TYR A 215 5.18 1.78 -11.25
C TYR A 215 4.95 1.33 -9.81
N ASP A 216 6.03 0.85 -9.18
CA ASP A 216 6.09 0.51 -7.78
C ASP A 216 7.30 1.20 -7.14
N PHE A 217 7.10 1.99 -6.09
CA PHE A 217 8.21 2.60 -5.37
C PHE A 217 8.96 1.54 -4.55
N LYS A 218 10.27 1.71 -4.43
CA LYS A 218 11.12 0.87 -3.58
C LYS A 218 12.02 1.78 -2.74
N PHE A 219 11.88 1.67 -1.41
CA PHE A 219 12.70 2.40 -0.44
C PHE A 219 13.59 1.43 0.36
N PRO A 220 14.66 0.88 -0.25
CA PRO A 220 15.56 -0.03 0.45
C PRO A 220 16.18 0.61 1.71
N CYS A 221 16.39 -0.21 2.74
CA CYS A 221 17.05 0.19 3.98
C CYS A 221 18.20 -0.81 4.29
N PRO A 222 19.49 -0.37 4.28
CA PRO A 222 19.96 0.96 3.91
C PRO A 222 19.71 1.28 2.44
N GLY A 223 19.70 2.57 2.08
CA GLY A 223 19.44 3.02 0.71
C GLY A 223 20.48 2.55 -0.33
N SER A 224 21.62 2.00 0.12
CA SER A 224 22.62 1.36 -0.74
C SER A 224 22.20 -0.04 -1.23
N ASN A 225 21.19 -0.68 -0.64
CA ASN A 225 20.69 -1.94 -1.17
C ASN A 225 20.02 -1.70 -2.52
N SER A 226 20.13 -2.69 -3.42
CA SER A 226 19.42 -2.66 -4.70
C SER A 226 17.91 -2.75 -4.46
N PRO A 227 17.09 -1.94 -5.16
CA PRO A 227 15.63 -2.06 -5.11
C PRO A 227 15.21 -3.33 -5.87
N THR A 228 14.71 -4.35 -5.17
CA THR A 228 14.31 -5.62 -5.78
C THR A 228 12.79 -5.75 -5.89
N TRP A 229 12.33 -6.57 -6.84
CA TRP A 229 10.94 -7.05 -6.82
C TRP A 229 10.80 -8.13 -5.75
N ASN A 230 9.66 -8.15 -5.06
CA ASN A 230 9.41 -9.15 -4.02
C ASN A 230 9.05 -10.51 -4.66
N SER A 231 9.51 -11.59 -4.02
CA SER A 231 8.94 -12.92 -4.24
C SER A 231 7.76 -13.10 -3.29
N TYR A 232 6.71 -13.77 -3.75
CA TYR A 232 5.59 -14.12 -2.88
C TYR A 232 5.96 -15.33 -2.00
N PRO A 233 5.48 -15.38 -0.74
CA PRO A 233 5.76 -16.51 0.16
C PRO A 233 5.05 -17.79 -0.31
N GLU A 234 5.53 -18.96 0.11
CA GLU A 234 5.07 -20.29 -0.35
C GLU A 234 3.55 -20.50 -0.27
N HIS A 235 2.89 -19.95 0.75
CA HIS A 235 1.44 -20.10 0.93
C HIS A 235 0.60 -19.04 0.19
N HIS A 236 1.22 -18.17 -0.59
CA HIS A 236 0.52 -17.15 -1.36
C HIS A 236 0.00 -17.73 -2.70
N PRO A 237 -1.17 -17.29 -3.20
CA PRO A 237 -1.68 -17.72 -4.51
C PRO A 237 -0.72 -17.48 -5.68
N TYR A 238 0.23 -16.56 -5.52
CA TYR A 238 1.23 -16.20 -6.52
C TYR A 238 2.66 -16.66 -6.15
N HIS A 239 2.84 -17.63 -5.25
CA HIS A 239 4.16 -18.08 -4.76
C HIS A 239 5.15 -18.50 -5.86
N GLU A 240 4.66 -18.99 -7.00
CA GLU A 240 5.50 -19.35 -8.17
C GLU A 240 5.99 -18.14 -8.98
N TYR A 241 5.52 -16.93 -8.64
CA TYR A 241 5.79 -15.71 -9.37
C TYR A 241 6.52 -14.70 -8.49
N SER A 242 7.25 -13.79 -9.13
CA SER A 242 7.66 -12.52 -8.56
C SER A 242 6.56 -11.48 -8.76
N GLN A 243 6.61 -10.41 -7.94
CA GLN A 243 5.74 -9.25 -8.10
C GLN A 243 5.83 -8.67 -9.53
N TRP A 244 7.02 -8.62 -10.12
CA TRP A 244 7.21 -8.17 -11.50
C TRP A 244 6.46 -9.04 -12.50
N GLN A 245 6.58 -10.37 -12.40
CA GLN A 245 5.87 -11.30 -13.28
C GLN A 245 4.35 -11.14 -13.16
N MET A 246 3.85 -10.94 -11.94
CA MET A 246 2.41 -10.72 -11.73
C MET A 246 1.95 -9.38 -12.31
N TYR A 247 2.71 -8.30 -12.14
CA TYR A 247 2.37 -7.01 -12.75
C TYR A 247 2.45 -7.09 -14.27
N GLN A 248 3.47 -7.73 -14.83
CA GLN A 248 3.59 -7.91 -16.28
C GLN A 248 2.43 -8.74 -16.84
N LYS A 249 2.03 -9.84 -16.17
CA LYS A 249 0.89 -10.66 -16.59
C LYS A 249 -0.44 -9.89 -16.52
N ALA A 250 -0.63 -9.11 -15.47
CA ALA A 250 -1.89 -8.42 -15.20
C ALA A 250 -2.09 -7.15 -16.04
N PHE A 251 -1.01 -6.40 -16.26
CA PHE A 251 -1.06 -5.07 -16.84
C PHE A 251 -0.34 -4.96 -18.20
N GLY A 252 0.41 -5.99 -18.59
CA GLY A 252 1.26 -5.96 -19.77
C GLY A 252 2.50 -5.07 -19.59
N GLY A 253 3.16 -4.77 -20.72
CA GLY A 253 4.27 -3.82 -20.76
C GLY A 253 5.50 -4.24 -19.94
N ASN A 254 6.20 -3.24 -19.42
CA ASN A 254 7.41 -3.42 -18.62
C ASN A 254 7.30 -2.63 -17.32
N PRO A 255 6.67 -3.22 -16.28
CA PRO A 255 6.50 -2.57 -14.98
C PRO A 255 7.84 -2.06 -14.43
N ALA A 256 7.80 -0.91 -13.79
CA ALA A 256 8.99 -0.23 -13.32
C ALA A 256 9.06 -0.14 -11.80
N ARG A 257 10.26 -0.27 -11.24
CA ARG A 257 10.55 0.14 -9.87
C ARG A 257 11.05 1.57 -9.89
N VAL A 258 10.64 2.36 -8.92
CA VAL A 258 11.17 3.72 -8.74
C VAL A 258 11.86 3.79 -7.39
N ALA A 259 13.15 4.13 -7.38
CA ALA A 259 13.92 4.20 -6.15
C ALA A 259 14.78 5.47 -6.07
N PRO A 260 14.92 6.09 -4.88
CA PRO A 260 15.54 7.41 -4.72
C PRO A 260 16.95 7.52 -5.32
N ARG A 261 17.78 6.49 -5.09
CA ARG A 261 19.18 6.46 -5.53
C ARG A 261 19.41 5.82 -6.90
N TRP A 262 18.39 5.16 -7.44
CA TRP A 262 18.54 4.31 -8.63
C TRP A 262 17.70 4.77 -9.82
N GLY A 263 16.80 5.74 -9.62
CA GLY A 263 15.92 6.23 -10.67
C GLY A 263 14.76 5.26 -10.96
N VAL A 264 14.31 5.29 -12.21
CA VAL A 264 13.29 4.39 -12.75
C VAL A 264 13.98 3.19 -13.40
N LEU A 265 13.71 2.00 -12.86
CA LEU A 265 14.29 0.74 -13.31
C LEU A 265 13.21 -0.14 -13.93
N ARG A 266 13.37 -0.48 -15.21
CA ARG A 266 12.42 -1.34 -15.94
C ARG A 266 12.99 -2.75 -16.08
N GLY A 267 12.14 -3.76 -15.93
CA GLY A 267 12.51 -5.17 -16.05
C GLY A 267 12.59 -5.92 -14.71
N GLN A 268 12.85 -7.22 -14.81
CA GLN A 268 12.81 -8.14 -13.67
C GLN A 268 13.96 -7.96 -12.67
N LYS A 269 15.13 -7.46 -13.12
CA LYS A 269 16.35 -7.38 -12.29
C LYS A 269 16.63 -5.96 -11.86
#